data_AF-A0A5C9E7V4-F1
#
_entry.id   AF-A0A5C9E7V4-F1
#
_cell.length_a   1.000
_cell.length_b   1.000
_cell.length_c   1.000
_cell.angle_alpha   90.00
_cell.angle_beta   90.00
_cell.angle_gamma   90.00
#
_symmetry.space_group_name_H-M   'P 1'
#
loop_
_entity.id
_entity.type
_entity.pdbx_description
1 polymer ?
#
loop_
_entity_poly.entity_id
_entity_poly.type
_entity_poly.pdbx_seq_one_letter_code
_entity_poly.pdbx_strand_id
1 'polypeptide(L)'
;MSKEDHYAFIQGDRIDLTPRNKEHIEIYTKWQNDPNVRRLMRNEIPKTVAEMEKRFESRGEENDRTGFELWHKGDKKPIGSAGIFRISWTSRTAIMGLKIAYIFTTNKGSYSVAEKAGFTRVGILKNEGYVNGKFVDAYIYKILREEWEEIVKS
;
A
#
# COMPACT_ATOMS: atom_id res chain seq x y z
N MET A 1 -7.21 24.96 17.16
CA MET A 1 -7.68 23.72 16.50
C MET A 1 -7.13 22.54 17.28
N SER A 2 -7.99 21.68 17.82
CA SER A 2 -7.60 20.53 18.65
C SER A 2 -6.91 19.45 17.82
N LYS A 3 -5.90 18.80 18.39
CA LYS A 3 -5.07 17.73 17.80
C LYS A 3 -5.82 16.42 17.42
N GLU A 4 -7.15 16.42 17.37
CA GLU A 4 -7.96 15.18 17.24
C GLU A 4 -8.73 15.03 15.92
N ASP A 5 -8.72 16.02 15.02
CA ASP A 5 -9.47 15.91 13.77
C ASP A 5 -8.63 15.24 12.67
N HIS A 6 -8.88 13.95 12.39
CA HIS A 6 -8.34 13.27 11.22
C HIS A 6 -9.26 13.50 10.01
N TYR A 7 -8.69 13.90 8.87
CA TYR A 7 -9.47 14.12 7.64
C TYR A 7 -9.61 12.82 6.85
N ALA A 8 -10.79 12.19 6.91
CA ALA A 8 -11.12 11.01 6.12
C ALA A 8 -11.46 11.38 4.66
N PHE A 9 -10.73 10.80 3.70
CA PHE A 9 -11.06 10.91 2.28
C PHE A 9 -12.11 9.86 1.87
N ILE A 10 -11.94 8.61 2.31
CA ILE A 10 -12.96 7.57 2.21
C ILE A 10 -13.20 7.01 3.61
N GLN A 11 -14.45 7.07 4.05
CA GLN A 11 -14.85 6.53 5.35
C GLN A 11 -15.19 5.04 5.24
N GLY A 12 -14.73 4.25 6.21
CA GLY A 12 -15.09 2.83 6.35
C GLY A 12 -15.53 2.48 7.76
N ASP A 13 -16.04 1.28 7.99
CA ASP A 13 -16.61 0.91 9.30
C ASP A 13 -15.57 0.90 10.43
N ARG A 14 -14.35 0.42 10.14
CA ARG A 14 -13.25 0.28 11.12
C ARG A 14 -12.02 1.11 10.78
N ILE A 15 -11.82 1.37 9.50
CA ILE A 15 -10.64 2.06 8.96
C ILE A 15 -11.10 3.15 8.01
N ASP A 16 -10.53 4.34 8.13
CA ASP A 16 -10.66 5.40 7.14
C ASP A 16 -9.41 5.46 6.25
N LEU A 17 -9.60 5.75 4.97
CA LEU A 17 -8.51 6.13 4.08
C LEU A 17 -8.32 7.63 4.18
N THR A 18 -7.16 8.06 4.66
CA THR A 18 -6.81 9.47 4.85
C THR A 18 -5.67 9.86 3.92
N PRO A 19 -5.54 11.14 3.52
CA PRO A 19 -4.32 11.61 2.88
C PRO A 19 -3.12 11.37 3.80
N ARG A 20 -1.95 11.10 3.22
CA ARG A 20 -0.74 10.95 4.03
C ARG A 20 -0.42 12.26 4.76
N ASN A 21 -0.11 12.16 6.05
CA ASN A 21 0.23 13.31 6.89
C ASN A 21 1.76 13.42 7.05
N LYS A 22 2.31 14.62 6.85
CA LYS A 22 3.73 14.92 7.09
C LYS A 22 4.12 14.72 8.57
N GLU A 23 3.19 14.93 9.50
CA GLU A 23 3.43 14.71 10.94
C GLU A 23 3.65 13.23 11.27
N HIS A 24 3.20 12.31 10.41
CA HIS A 24 3.38 10.87 10.59
C HIS A 24 4.66 10.32 9.90
N ILE A 25 5.55 11.18 9.38
CA ILE A 25 6.77 10.73 8.69
C ILE A 25 7.65 9.83 9.55
N GLU A 26 7.77 10.12 10.85
CA GLU A 26 8.52 9.27 11.76
C GLU A 26 7.93 7.85 11.85
N ILE A 27 6.61 7.75 11.93
CA ILE A 27 5.88 6.47 11.98
C ILE A 27 6.14 5.70 10.68
N TYR A 28 6.01 6.37 9.52
CA TYR A 28 6.27 5.74 8.24
C TYR A 28 7.72 5.27 8.13
N THR A 29 8.67 6.05 8.63
CA THR A 29 10.11 5.73 8.64
C THR A 29 10.37 4.50 9.50
N LYS A 30 9.78 4.42 10.70
CA LYS A 30 9.82 3.22 11.55
C LYS A 30 9.31 1.99 10.80
N TRP A 31 8.14 2.10 10.15
CA TRP A 31 7.63 1.01 9.32
C TRP A 31 8.51 0.67 8.12
N GLN A 32 9.19 1.65 7.51
CA GLN A 32 10.11 1.37 6.40
C GLN A 32 11.41 0.72 6.85
N ASN A 33 11.79 0.88 8.12
CA ASN A 33 13.02 0.32 8.69
C ASN A 33 12.83 -0.97 9.46
N ASP A 34 11.60 -1.27 9.89
CA ASP A 34 11.27 -2.51 10.57
C ASP A 34 11.74 -3.71 9.71
N PRO A 35 12.59 -4.62 10.22
CA PRO A 35 13.10 -5.75 9.45
C PRO A 35 12.00 -6.65 8.89
N ASN A 36 10.88 -6.81 9.61
CA ASN A 36 9.74 -7.60 9.17
C ASN A 36 9.03 -6.96 7.98
N VAL A 37 9.05 -5.62 7.89
CA VAL A 37 8.47 -4.86 6.79
C VAL A 37 9.45 -4.67 5.64
N ARG A 38 10.74 -4.39 5.91
CA ARG A 38 11.79 -4.20 4.89
C ARG A 38 11.95 -5.39 3.97
N ARG A 39 12.03 -6.58 4.57
CA ARG A 39 12.05 -7.86 3.85
C ARG A 39 10.87 -7.99 2.89
N LEU A 40 9.76 -7.34 3.23
CA LEU A 40 8.49 -7.37 2.50
C LEU A 40 8.26 -6.17 1.55
N MET A 41 9.24 -5.28 1.36
CA MET A 41 9.06 -4.13 0.46
C MET A 41 10.16 -3.97 -0.59
N ARG A 42 11.09 -4.93 -0.70
CA ARG A 42 12.33 -4.77 -1.52
C ARG A 42 13.11 -3.51 -1.13
N ASN A 43 12.93 -3.05 0.12
CA ASN A 43 13.61 -1.89 0.68
C ASN A 43 14.89 -2.38 1.37
N GLU A 44 15.97 -2.43 0.61
CA GLU A 44 17.25 -2.98 1.08
C GLU A 44 18.03 -1.95 1.92
N ILE A 45 17.81 -0.66 1.70
CA ILE A 45 18.57 0.43 2.33
C ILE A 45 17.73 1.05 3.47
N PRO A 46 18.25 1.09 4.72
CA PRO A 46 17.62 1.83 5.81
C PRO A 46 17.38 3.29 5.41
N LYS A 47 16.30 3.87 5.90
CA LYS A 47 15.93 5.27 5.63
C LYS A 47 15.97 6.10 6.90
N THR A 48 16.62 7.24 6.82
CA THR A 48 16.54 8.27 7.87
C THR A 48 15.23 9.05 7.75
N VAL A 49 14.85 9.72 8.84
CA VAL A 49 13.68 10.62 8.83
C VAL A 49 13.88 11.73 7.81
N ALA A 50 15.07 12.35 7.77
CA ALA A 50 15.41 13.41 6.82
C ALA A 50 15.27 12.98 5.35
N GLU A 51 15.71 11.76 4.99
CA GLU A 51 15.51 11.23 3.64
C GLU A 51 14.03 11.01 3.31
N MET A 52 13.24 10.57 4.29
CA MET A 52 11.80 10.34 4.15
C MET A 52 11.02 11.65 4.01
N GLU A 53 11.38 12.68 4.76
CA GLU A 53 10.83 14.04 4.65
C GLU A 53 11.14 14.62 3.28
N LYS A 54 12.41 14.60 2.86
CA LYS A 54 12.82 15.07 1.53
C LYS A 54 12.04 14.36 0.42
N ARG A 55 11.85 13.04 0.54
CA ARG A 55 11.08 12.24 -0.42
C ARG A 55 9.58 12.55 -0.38
N PHE A 56 9.06 12.98 0.76
CA PHE A 56 7.65 13.37 0.88
C PHE A 56 7.42 14.72 0.22
N GLU A 57 8.32 15.68 0.42
CA GLU A 57 8.27 17.04 -0.14
C GLU A 57 8.61 17.09 -1.63
N SER A 58 9.54 16.23 -2.09
CA SER A 58 9.95 16.20 -3.50
C SER A 58 8.89 15.58 -4.42
N ARG A 59 7.81 15.03 -3.87
CA ARG A 59 6.68 14.54 -4.67
C ARG A 59 5.86 15.74 -5.09
N GLY A 60 6.08 16.21 -6.32
CA GLY A 60 5.19 17.16 -6.98
C GLY A 60 3.82 16.54 -7.29
N GLU A 61 3.04 17.21 -8.15
CA GLU A 61 1.76 16.69 -8.67
C GLU A 61 1.99 15.51 -9.63
N GLU A 62 2.33 14.35 -9.07
CA GLU A 62 2.43 13.09 -9.82
C GLU A 62 1.03 12.52 -10.05
N ASN A 63 0.42 12.82 -11.21
CA ASN A 63 -0.92 12.33 -11.57
C ASN A 63 -0.98 10.81 -11.86
N ASP A 64 0.14 10.09 -11.80
CA ASP A 64 0.21 8.65 -12.07
C ASP A 64 0.07 7.79 -10.79
N ARG A 65 -0.12 8.40 -9.62
CA ARG A 65 -0.24 7.68 -8.34
C ARG A 65 -0.94 8.47 -7.26
N THR A 66 -1.50 7.76 -6.30
CA THR A 66 -1.99 8.33 -5.03
C THR A 66 -1.70 7.38 -3.88
N GLY A 67 -1.50 7.94 -2.68
CA GLY A 67 -1.22 7.16 -1.48
C GLY A 67 -2.12 7.62 -0.34
N PHE A 68 -2.67 6.65 0.38
CA PHE A 68 -3.50 6.83 1.56
C PHE A 68 -2.81 6.28 2.78
N GLU A 69 -3.10 6.88 3.92
CA GLU A 69 -2.88 6.29 5.23
C GLU A 69 -4.14 5.49 5.64
N LEU A 70 -3.92 4.39 6.36
CA LEU A 70 -4.98 3.56 6.93
C LEU A 70 -5.16 3.98 8.39
N TRP A 71 -6.18 4.78 8.67
CA TRP A 71 -6.48 5.28 10.01
C TRP A 71 -7.43 4.34 10.75
N HIS A 72 -7.00 3.76 11.87
CA HIS A 72 -7.84 2.87 12.66
C HIS A 72 -8.69 3.66 13.66
N LYS A 73 -10.03 3.59 13.53
CA LYS A 73 -10.96 4.37 14.35
C LYS A 73 -10.90 4.01 15.83
N GLY A 74 -10.76 2.73 16.16
CA GLY A 74 -10.71 2.26 17.54
C GLY A 74 -9.46 2.73 18.28
N ASP A 75 -8.30 2.64 17.63
CA ASP A 75 -7.01 3.03 18.24
C ASP A 75 -6.67 4.52 18.04
N LYS A 76 -7.44 5.24 17.21
CA LYS A 76 -7.19 6.64 16.82
C LYS A 76 -5.75 6.88 16.33
N LYS A 77 -5.24 6.01 15.46
CA LYS A 77 -3.87 6.09 14.94
C LYS A 77 -3.73 5.49 13.54
N PRO A 78 -2.68 5.87 12.80
CA PRO A 78 -2.34 5.19 11.56
C PRO A 78 -1.78 3.79 11.82
N ILE A 79 -2.26 2.82 11.05
CA ILE A 79 -1.83 1.41 11.15
C ILE A 79 -1.21 0.86 9.86
N GLY A 80 -1.20 1.66 8.79
CA GLY A 80 -0.58 1.32 7.52
C GLY A 80 -0.78 2.40 6.47
N SER A 81 -0.51 2.05 5.23
CA SER A 81 -0.74 2.88 4.05
C SER A 81 -1.23 2.05 2.88
N ALA A 82 -2.14 2.57 2.06
CA ALA A 82 -2.50 2.01 0.77
C ALA A 82 -2.05 2.95 -0.34
N GLY A 83 -2.03 2.49 -1.58
CA GLY A 83 -1.81 3.36 -2.70
C GLY A 83 -2.21 2.73 -4.02
N ILE A 84 -2.41 3.60 -4.99
CA ILE A 84 -2.60 3.25 -6.39
C ILE A 84 -1.43 3.88 -7.13
N PHE A 85 -0.77 3.10 -7.98
CA PHE A 85 0.47 3.47 -8.66
C PHE A 85 0.38 3.10 -10.14
N ARG A 86 1.18 3.76 -10.98
CA ARG A 86 1.21 3.54 -12.44
C ARG A 86 -0.18 3.68 -13.06
N ILE A 87 -0.92 4.71 -12.65
CA ILE A 87 -2.21 5.06 -13.23
C ILE A 87 -1.97 5.47 -14.68
N SER A 88 -2.49 4.66 -15.61
CA SER A 88 -2.61 5.02 -17.00
C SER A 88 -4.02 5.56 -17.23
N TRP A 89 -4.15 6.88 -17.33
CA TRP A 89 -5.44 7.53 -17.61
C TRP A 89 -5.99 7.18 -19.00
N THR A 90 -5.10 6.95 -19.97
CA THR A 90 -5.47 6.55 -21.34
C THR A 90 -5.98 5.11 -21.38
N SER A 91 -5.29 4.18 -20.69
CA SER A 91 -5.68 2.76 -20.65
C SER A 91 -6.69 2.43 -19.55
N ARG A 92 -6.98 3.37 -18.65
CA ARG A 92 -7.81 3.20 -17.44
C ARG A 92 -7.36 2.03 -16.56
N THR A 93 -6.05 1.85 -16.45
CA THR A 93 -5.43 0.80 -15.62
C THR A 93 -4.60 1.41 -14.51
N ALA A 94 -4.47 0.71 -13.40
CA ALA A 94 -3.57 1.08 -12.32
C ALA A 94 -3.15 -0.15 -11.51
N ILE A 95 -2.05 -0.03 -10.78
CA ILE A 95 -1.58 -1.04 -9.83
C ILE A 95 -1.97 -0.60 -8.43
N MET A 96 -2.73 -1.43 -7.73
CA MET A 96 -2.98 -1.22 -6.31
C MET A 96 -1.87 -1.85 -5.48
N GLY A 97 -1.34 -1.10 -4.51
CA GLY A 97 -0.43 -1.61 -3.50
C GLY A 97 -0.96 -1.32 -2.11
N LEU A 98 -1.13 -2.37 -1.31
CA LEU A 98 -1.50 -2.24 0.09
C LEU A 98 -0.25 -2.48 0.96
N LYS A 99 0.08 -1.50 1.79
CA LYS A 99 1.06 -1.63 2.86
C LYS A 99 0.34 -1.54 4.20
N ILE A 100 -0.35 -2.61 4.55
CA ILE A 100 -0.48 -2.96 5.97
C ILE A 100 0.93 -3.43 6.40
N ALA A 101 1.24 -3.56 7.69
CA ALA A 101 2.58 -3.97 8.16
C ALA A 101 3.12 -5.32 7.61
N TYR A 102 2.47 -5.94 6.61
CA TYR A 102 2.81 -7.18 5.93
C TYR A 102 2.33 -7.04 4.43
N ILE A 103 3.05 -7.37 3.32
CA ILE A 103 3.09 -8.71 2.64
C ILE A 103 3.91 -8.86 1.29
N PHE A 104 4.55 -10.05 1.05
CA PHE A 104 5.03 -10.70 -0.23
C PHE A 104 4.59 -12.19 -0.47
N THR A 105 5.13 -12.96 -1.44
CA THR A 105 4.73 -14.35 -1.82
C THR A 105 5.01 -15.48 -0.82
N THR A 106 5.94 -15.29 0.12
CA THR A 106 6.02 -16.09 1.37
C THR A 106 4.91 -15.73 2.36
N ASN A 107 4.17 -14.68 2.05
CA ASN A 107 3.18 -14.11 2.91
C ASN A 107 1.81 -14.29 2.26
N LYS A 108 1.31 -15.49 2.57
CA LYS A 108 -0.04 -15.96 2.31
C LYS A 108 -1.12 -14.94 2.62
N GLY A 109 -0.89 -14.05 3.58
CA GLY A 109 -1.81 -12.98 3.96
C GLY A 109 -2.29 -12.08 2.81
N SER A 110 -1.43 -11.60 1.91
CA SER A 110 -1.84 -10.63 0.87
C SER A 110 -2.43 -11.27 -0.34
N TYR A 111 -1.83 -12.36 -0.84
CA TYR A 111 -2.48 -13.00 -1.98
C TYR A 111 -3.84 -13.57 -1.57
N SER A 112 -3.99 -14.06 -0.32
CA SER A 112 -5.30 -14.41 0.20
C SER A 112 -6.23 -13.20 0.40
N VAL A 113 -5.70 -11.99 0.69
CA VAL A 113 -6.52 -10.76 0.71
C VAL A 113 -6.91 -10.33 -0.70
N ALA A 114 -6.01 -10.42 -1.68
CA ALA A 114 -6.31 -10.11 -3.08
C ALA A 114 -7.40 -11.06 -3.61
N GLU A 115 -7.26 -12.37 -3.39
CA GLU A 115 -8.26 -13.37 -3.77
C GLU A 115 -9.60 -13.14 -3.04
N LYS A 116 -9.59 -12.86 -1.73
CA LYS A 116 -10.81 -12.52 -0.98
C LYS A 116 -11.45 -11.22 -1.43
N ALA A 117 -10.66 -10.27 -1.93
CA ALA A 117 -11.14 -9.01 -2.51
C ALA A 117 -11.60 -9.18 -3.97
N GLY A 118 -11.61 -10.41 -4.50
CA GLY A 118 -12.10 -10.73 -5.84
C GLY A 118 -11.08 -10.60 -6.95
N PHE A 119 -9.79 -10.37 -6.64
CA PHE A 119 -8.76 -10.35 -7.66
C PHE A 119 -8.42 -11.77 -8.13
N THR A 120 -8.28 -11.92 -9.45
CA THR A 120 -7.91 -13.17 -10.10
C THR A 120 -6.42 -13.19 -10.43
N ARG A 121 -5.74 -14.32 -10.19
CA ARG A 121 -4.33 -14.53 -10.58
C ARG A 121 -4.24 -14.71 -12.09
N VAL A 122 -3.52 -13.83 -12.77
CA VAL A 122 -3.39 -13.83 -14.24
C VAL A 122 -1.99 -14.19 -14.75
N GLY A 123 -1.00 -14.28 -13.85
CA GLY A 123 0.35 -14.66 -14.26
C GLY A 123 1.33 -14.84 -13.11
N ILE A 124 2.51 -15.37 -13.47
CA ILE A 124 3.66 -15.54 -12.59
C ILE A 124 4.89 -14.97 -13.31
N LEU A 125 5.54 -13.98 -12.71
CA LEU A 125 6.85 -13.51 -13.15
C LEU A 125 7.93 -14.32 -12.44
N LYS A 126 8.73 -15.05 -13.21
CA LYS A 126 9.79 -15.92 -12.68
C LYS A 126 11.00 -15.13 -12.22
N ASN A 127 11.52 -15.45 -11.04
CA ASN A 127 12.72 -14.80 -10.47
C ASN A 127 12.66 -13.26 -10.38
N GLU A 128 11.46 -12.70 -10.32
CA GLU A 128 11.25 -11.26 -10.35
C GLU A 128 11.70 -10.57 -9.05
N GLY A 129 11.70 -11.28 -7.92
CA GLY A 129 12.11 -10.73 -6.62
C GLY A 129 13.36 -11.39 -6.06
N TYR A 130 14.08 -10.66 -5.20
CA TYR A 130 15.18 -11.22 -4.42
C TYR A 130 14.88 -11.01 -2.94
N VAL A 131 14.77 -12.11 -2.18
CA VAL A 131 14.41 -12.09 -0.76
C VAL A 131 15.25 -13.12 -0.03
N ASN A 132 15.91 -12.72 1.06
CA ASN A 132 16.74 -13.59 1.91
C ASN A 132 17.78 -14.40 1.11
N GLY A 133 18.46 -13.76 0.17
CA GLY A 133 19.53 -14.41 -0.60
C GLY A 133 19.05 -15.31 -1.75
N LYS A 134 17.75 -15.37 -2.04
CA LYS A 134 17.18 -16.21 -3.10
C LYS A 134 16.28 -15.42 -4.03
N PHE A 135 16.32 -15.76 -5.32
CA PHE A 135 15.31 -15.29 -6.25
C PHE A 135 13.97 -15.98 -5.97
N VAL A 136 12.89 -15.20 -6.07
CA VAL A 136 11.52 -15.65 -5.85
C VAL A 136 10.61 -15.14 -6.96
N ASP A 137 9.62 -15.96 -7.30
CA ASP A 137 8.58 -15.58 -8.26
C ASP A 137 7.64 -14.51 -7.68
N ALA A 138 7.01 -13.73 -8.56
CA ALA A 138 5.95 -12.78 -8.21
C ALA A 138 4.64 -13.16 -8.91
N TYR A 139 3.53 -13.15 -8.17
CA TYR A 139 2.20 -13.34 -8.74
C TYR A 139 1.63 -12.02 -9.25
N ILE A 140 1.01 -12.04 -10.43
CA ILE A 140 0.24 -10.94 -10.97
C ILE A 140 -1.23 -11.22 -10.74
N TYR A 141 -1.92 -10.26 -10.13
CA TYR A 141 -3.35 -10.28 -9.89
C TYR A 141 -4.04 -9.15 -10.65
N LYS A 142 -5.28 -9.37 -11.06
CA LYS A 142 -6.12 -8.44 -11.80
C LYS A 142 -7.56 -8.55 -11.30
N ILE A 143 -8.27 -7.43 -11.30
CA ILE A 143 -9.74 -7.38 -11.23
C ILE A 143 -10.19 -6.35 -12.27
N LEU A 144 -11.22 -6.68 -13.03
CA LEU A 144 -11.89 -5.75 -13.93
C LEU A 144 -12.93 -4.92 -13.18
N ARG A 145 -13.30 -3.77 -13.74
CA ARG A 145 -14.32 -2.91 -13.15
C ARG A 145 -15.64 -3.65 -13.04
N GLU A 146 -16.03 -4.35 -14.10
CA GLU A 146 -17.29 -5.07 -14.20
C GLU A 146 -17.35 -6.19 -13.15
N GLU A 147 -16.27 -6.95 -13.00
CA GLU A 147 -16.11 -7.98 -11.96
C GLU A 147 -16.22 -7.40 -10.55
N TRP A 148 -15.60 -6.23 -10.31
CA TRP A 148 -15.69 -5.52 -9.03
C TRP A 148 -17.11 -5.01 -8.74
N GLU A 149 -17.80 -4.46 -9.75
CA GLU A 149 -19.17 -3.95 -9.61
C GLU A 149 -20.17 -5.07 -9.26
N GLU A 150 -19.94 -6.29 -9.74
CA GLU A 150 -20.75 -7.46 -9.35
C GLU A 150 -20.55 -7.83 -7.88
N ILE A 151 -19.30 -7.79 -7.39
CA ILE A 151 -18.96 -8.11 -5.99
C ILE A 151 -19.56 -7.09 -5.01
N VAL A 152 -19.56 -5.80 -5.35
CA VAL A 152 -20.08 -4.77 -4.45
C VAL A 152 -21.62 -4.74 -4.40
N LYS A 153 -22.30 -5.30 -5.41
CA LYS A 153 -23.77 -5.38 -5.46
C LYS A 153 -24.35 -6.58 -4.71
N SER A 154 -23.53 -7.60 -4.39
CA SER A 154 -23.93 -8.81 -3.65
C SER A 154 -23.84 -8.63 -2.15
#